data_AF-A0A392PSN7-F1
#
_entry.id   AF-A0A392PSN7-F1
#
_cell.length_a   1.000
_cell.length_b   1.000
_cell.length_c   1.000
_cell.angle_alpha   90.00
_cell.angle_beta   90.00
_cell.angle_gamma   90.00
#
_symmetry.space_group_name_H-M   'P 1'
#
loop_
_entity.id
_entity.type
_entity.pdbx_description
1 polymer ?
#
loop_
_entity_poly.entity_id
_entity_poly.type
_entity_poly.pdbx_seq_one_letter_code
_entity_poly.pdbx_strand_id
1 'polypeptide(L)'
;LAGMCLDDKECEGLEADEDGNGKTTPAKLASHMFCKTLTASDTSTHGGFSVPRRAAEDCFPPLDYKQERPSQELVAKDLHGVNWKFRHIYRGR
;
A
#
# COMPACT_ATOMS: atom_id res chain seq x y z
N LEU A 1 22.08 2.03 -3.18
CA LEU A 1 20.95 1.10 -2.92
C LEU A 1 19.88 1.94 -2.21
N ALA A 2 18.96 2.55 -2.96
CA ALA A 2 17.99 3.47 -2.38
C ALA A 2 16.86 2.68 -1.72
N GLY A 3 16.96 2.48 -0.41
CA GLY A 3 15.83 2.03 0.41
C GLY A 3 14.86 3.20 0.54
N MET A 4 13.66 3.03 0.00
CA MET A 4 12.59 4.02 0.20
C MET A 4 11.92 3.67 1.52
N CYS A 5 12.31 4.38 2.57
CA CYS A 5 11.54 4.44 3.80
C CYS A 5 10.17 5.02 3.46
N LEU A 6 9.10 4.37 3.90
CA LEU A 6 7.76 4.96 3.87
C LEU A 6 7.74 5.99 5.02
N ASP A 7 8.39 7.13 4.80
CA ASP A 7 8.44 8.21 5.80
C ASP A 7 7.04 8.75 6.08
N ASP A 8 6.86 9.01 7.37
CA ASP A 8 5.65 9.41 8.07
C ASP A 8 4.79 10.41 7.30
N LYS A 9 3.53 10.03 7.08
CA LYS A 9 2.51 10.97 6.64
C LYS A 9 1.25 10.78 7.47
N GLU A 10 1.15 11.66 8.46
CA GLU A 10 0.12 11.72 9.50
C GLU A 10 -1.29 11.54 8.91
N CYS A 11 -2.05 10.62 9.52
CA CYS A 11 -3.44 10.32 9.20
C CYS A 11 -4.35 11.18 10.08
N GLU A 12 -5.10 12.12 9.50
CA GLU A 12 -6.15 12.85 10.22
C GLU A 12 -7.41 13.01 9.33
N GLY A 13 -8.57 12.61 9.88
CA GLY A 13 -9.89 13.19 9.61
C GLY A 13 -10.75 12.68 8.43
N LEU A 14 -11.86 12.01 8.76
CA LEU A 14 -13.09 11.95 7.95
C LEU A 14 -13.82 13.28 8.11
N GLU A 15 -14.24 13.99 7.06
CA GLU A 15 -15.35 14.96 7.17
C GLU A 15 -16.08 15.09 5.82
N ALA A 16 -17.40 15.27 5.89
CA ALA A 16 -18.32 15.47 4.78
C ALA A 16 -18.86 16.92 4.75
N ASP A 17 -19.13 17.38 3.52
CA ASP A 17 -20.12 18.39 3.09
C ASP A 17 -19.78 19.91 3.00
N GLU A 18 -19.92 20.40 1.76
CA GLU A 18 -20.43 21.67 1.17
C GLU A 18 -19.90 23.11 1.46
N ASP A 19 -19.83 23.83 0.33
CA ASP A 19 -19.93 25.28 0.03
C ASP A 19 -18.81 26.30 0.37
N GLY A 20 -18.37 27.00 -0.68
CA GLY A 20 -18.13 28.45 -0.63
C GLY A 20 -16.81 28.98 -0.04
N ASN A 21 -15.98 29.54 -0.92
CA ASN A 21 -15.04 30.66 -0.68
C ASN A 21 -13.67 30.38 0.01
N GLY A 22 -12.63 30.35 -0.83
CA GLY A 22 -11.32 30.98 -0.55
C GLY A 22 -10.51 30.50 0.66
N LYS A 23 -9.97 29.29 0.62
CA LYS A 23 -8.84 28.88 1.48
C LYS A 23 -8.01 27.80 0.78
N THR A 24 -6.71 28.04 0.58
CA THR A 24 -5.75 27.02 0.14
C THR A 24 -5.68 25.91 1.18
N THR A 25 -6.53 24.90 1.05
CA THR A 25 -6.45 23.65 1.82
C THR A 25 -5.33 22.80 1.22
N PRO A 26 -4.36 22.30 2.01
CA PRO A 26 -3.35 21.39 1.48
C PRO A 26 -4.12 20.20 0.93
N ALA A 27 -3.98 19.95 -0.38
CA ALA A 27 -4.60 18.82 -1.05
C ALA A 27 -4.34 17.59 -0.19
N LYS A 28 -5.41 17.07 0.41
CA LYS A 28 -5.47 15.84 1.18
C LYS A 28 -4.51 14.86 0.54
N LEU A 29 -3.34 14.67 1.14
CA LEU A 29 -2.37 13.71 0.64
C LEU A 29 -3.04 12.39 0.95
N ALA A 30 -3.84 11.90 0.00
CA ALA A 30 -4.59 10.69 0.15
C ALA A 30 -3.56 9.61 0.45
N SER A 31 -3.46 9.22 1.72
CA SER A 31 -2.64 8.11 2.13
C SER A 31 -3.16 6.93 1.35
N HIS A 32 -2.39 6.48 0.36
CA HIS A 32 -2.73 5.33 -0.46
C HIS A 32 -2.73 4.10 0.45
N MET A 33 -3.90 3.80 1.02
CA MET A 33 -4.12 2.72 1.96
C MET A 33 -5.21 1.79 1.42
N PHE A 34 -5.13 0.52 1.81
CA PHE A 34 -6.21 -0.42 1.58
C PHE A 34 -6.38 -1.32 2.80
N CYS A 35 -7.63 -1.66 3.08
CA CYS A 35 -7.97 -2.66 4.09
C CYS A 35 -8.48 -3.91 3.38
N LYS A 36 -8.05 -5.08 3.83
CA LYS A 36 -8.51 -6.37 3.31
C LYS A 36 -8.90 -7.29 4.45
N THR A 37 -10.09 -7.87 4.36
CA THR A 37 -10.49 -9.01 5.19
C THR A 37 -9.67 -10.24 4.81
N LEU A 38 -8.96 -10.82 5.77
CA LEU A 38 -8.17 -12.03 5.55
C LEU A 38 -9.10 -13.22 5.27
N THR A 39 -8.80 -13.97 4.23
CA THR A 39 -9.46 -15.26 3.97
C THR A 39 -8.66 -16.40 4.58
N ALA A 40 -9.26 -17.60 4.66
CA ALA A 40 -8.56 -18.78 5.18
C ALA A 40 -7.27 -19.12 4.41
N SER A 41 -7.18 -18.78 3.12
CA SER A 41 -5.95 -18.98 2.34
C SER A 41 -4.83 -18.03 2.75
N ASP A 42 -5.16 -16.78 3.11
CA ASP A 42 -4.16 -15.78 3.51
C ASP A 42 -3.47 -16.15 4.84
N THR A 43 -4.16 -16.88 5.72
CA THR A 43 -3.65 -17.27 7.05
C THR A 43 -3.04 -18.68 7.09
N SER A 44 -3.10 -19.41 5.97
CA SER A 44 -2.50 -20.75 5.88
C SER A 44 -0.96 -20.67 5.88
N THR A 45 -0.29 -21.61 6.55
CA THR A 45 1.17 -21.61 6.76
C THR A 45 2.00 -21.60 5.47
N HIS A 46 1.46 -22.15 4.38
CA HIS A 46 2.11 -22.20 3.07
C HIS A 46 1.48 -21.23 2.06
N GLY A 47 0.44 -20.49 2.48
CA GLY A 47 -0.22 -19.50 1.67
C GLY A 47 0.55 -18.19 1.60
N GLY A 48 0.08 -17.31 0.75
CA GLY A 48 0.50 -15.91 0.72
C GLY A 48 -0.71 -15.00 0.83
N PHE A 49 -0.46 -13.72 1.05
CA PHE A 49 -1.49 -12.70 1.07
C PHE A 49 -1.82 -12.22 -0.36
N SER A 50 -3.08 -12.32 -0.76
CA SER A 50 -3.51 -11.89 -2.11
C SER A 50 -3.99 -10.43 -2.10
N VAL A 51 -3.32 -9.54 -2.83
CA VAL A 51 -3.72 -8.13 -2.91
C VAL A 51 -4.59 -7.88 -4.15
N PRO A 52 -5.76 -7.22 -4.03
CA PRO A 52 -6.54 -6.80 -5.20
C PRO A 52 -5.70 -5.91 -6.12
N ARG A 53 -5.82 -6.10 -7.44
CA ARG A 53 -4.98 -5.38 -8.43
C ARG A 53 -5.01 -3.86 -8.24
N ARG A 54 -6.20 -3.27 -8.11
CA ARG A 54 -6.36 -1.81 -7.93
C ARG A 54 -5.60 -1.32 -6.70
N ALA A 55 -5.75 -2.02 -5.56
CA ALA A 55 -5.04 -1.67 -4.34
C ALA A 55 -3.51 -1.79 -4.48
N ALA A 56 -3.02 -2.80 -5.20
CA ALA A 56 -1.58 -2.95 -5.45
C ALA A 56 -1.02 -1.85 -6.35
N GLU A 57 -1.76 -1.43 -7.38
CA GLU A 57 -1.40 -0.33 -8.28
C GLU A 57 -1.44 1.04 -7.57
N ASP A 58 -2.38 1.22 -6.65
CA ASP A 58 -2.53 2.47 -5.90
C ASP A 58 -1.51 2.61 -4.77
N CYS A 59 -1.17 1.51 -4.07
CA CYS A 59 -0.45 1.57 -2.79
C CYS A 59 1.02 1.15 -2.87
N PHE A 60 1.45 0.44 -3.91
CA PHE A 60 2.83 -0.07 -4.02
C PHE A 60 3.58 0.56 -5.19
N PRO A 61 4.92 0.63 -5.11
CA PRO A 61 5.74 0.98 -6.26
C PRO A 61 5.42 0.08 -7.47
N PRO A 62 5.45 0.62 -8.69
CA PRO A 62 5.14 -0.15 -9.90
C PRO A 62 6.20 -1.24 -10.12
N LEU A 63 5.74 -2.42 -10.52
CA LEU A 63 6.61 -3.52 -10.92
C LEU A 63 7.18 -3.31 -12.33
N ASP A 64 8.36 -3.86 -12.58
CA ASP A 64 8.86 -4.04 -13.94
C ASP A 64 8.17 -5.22 -14.62
N TYR A 65 7.13 -4.93 -15.40
CA TYR A 65 6.35 -5.93 -16.13
C TYR A 65 7.09 -6.56 -17.33
N LYS A 66 8.31 -6.12 -17.67
CA LYS A 66 9.12 -6.75 -18.72
C LYS A 66 9.75 -8.07 -18.24
N GLN A 67 9.81 -8.28 -16.92
CA GLN A 67 10.33 -9.51 -16.33
C GLN A 67 9.37 -10.68 -16.55
N GLU A 68 9.90 -11.89 -16.73
CA GLU A 68 9.09 -13.11 -16.83
C GLU A 68 8.19 -13.32 -15.60
N ARG A 69 8.69 -12.93 -14.42
CA ARG A 69 7.97 -12.95 -13.14
C ARG A 69 8.16 -11.62 -12.40
N PRO A 70 7.33 -10.60 -12.68
CA PRO A 70 7.46 -9.29 -12.07
C PRO A 70 7.36 -9.38 -10.54
N SER A 71 8.40 -8.93 -9.85
CA SER A 71 8.43 -8.92 -8.39
C SER A 71 9.35 -7.85 -7.81
N GLN A 72 9.11 -7.48 -6.56
CA GLN A 72 9.95 -6.58 -5.78
C GLN A 72 9.93 -6.94 -4.29
N GLU A 73 10.93 -6.49 -3.54
CA GLU A 73 10.92 -6.50 -2.08
C GLU A 73 10.26 -5.21 -1.58
N LEU A 74 9.30 -5.36 -0.67
CA LEU A 74 8.68 -4.26 0.08
C LEU A 74 9.19 -4.32 1.52
N VAL A 75 9.35 -3.15 2.12
CA VAL A 75 9.61 -3.02 3.55
C VAL A 75 8.54 -2.13 4.15
N ALA A 76 7.82 -2.63 5.15
CA ALA A 76 6.84 -1.85 5.91
C ALA A 76 7.23 -1.82 7.38
N LYS A 77 7.06 -0.66 8.02
CA LYS A 77 7.30 -0.48 9.45
C LYS A 77 5.97 -0.56 10.18
N ASP A 78 5.88 -1.41 11.20
CA ASP A 78 4.67 -1.49 12.04
C ASP A 78 4.61 -0.38 13.10
N LEU A 79 3.53 -0.38 13.89
CA LEU A 79 3.32 0.58 14.98
C LEU A 79 4.35 0.49 16.11
N HIS A 80 5.07 -0.63 16.23
CA HIS A 80 6.15 -0.84 17.20
C HIS A 80 7.52 -0.47 16.63
N GLY A 81 7.57 -0.02 15.37
CA GLY A 81 8.77 0.36 14.67
C GLY A 81 9.57 -0.81 14.09
N VAL A 82 9.01 -2.01 14.07
CA VAL A 82 9.64 -3.20 13.49
C VAL A 82 9.47 -3.18 11.97
N ASN A 83 10.57 -3.44 11.26
CA ASN A 83 10.56 -3.54 9.80
C ASN A 83 10.20 -4.96 9.35
N TRP A 84 9.12 -5.07 8.58
CA TRP A 84 8.63 -6.29 7.96
C TRP A 84 8.98 -6.29 6.48
N LYS A 85 9.64 -7.36 6.03
CA LYS A 85 9.99 -7.56 4.63
C LYS A 85 8.97 -8.45 3.95
N PHE A 86 8.45 -8.01 2.82
CA PHE A 86 7.50 -8.76 2.00
C PHE A 86 8.01 -8.89 0.58
N ARG A 87 7.71 -10.03 -0.05
CA ARG A 87 7.94 -10.21 -1.48
C ARG A 87 6.62 -10.02 -2.24
N HIS A 88 6.51 -8.90 -2.94
CA HIS A 88 5.37 -8.62 -3.82
C HIS A 88 5.63 -9.28 -5.18
N ILE A 89 4.73 -10.16 -5.61
CA ILE A 89 4.84 -10.91 -6.87
C ILE A 89 3.53 -10.80 -7.62
N TYR A 90 3.60 -10.36 -8.88
CA TYR A 90 2.46 -10.41 -9.78
C TYR A 90 2.39 -11.78 -10.45
N ARG A 91 1.28 -12.51 -10.25
CA ARG A 91 1.06 -13.88 -10.77
C ARG A 91 -0.08 -13.98 -11.79
N GLY A 92 -0.77 -12.89 -12.10
CA GLY A 92 -1.86 -12.88 -13.09
C GLY A 92 -1.33 -12.64 -14.50
N ARG A 93 -1.89 -13.33 -15.50
CA ARG A 93 -1.83 -12.93 -16.91
C ARG A 93 -3.25 -12.73 -17.39
#